data_AF-A0A7J5GPX8-F1
#
_entry.id   AF-A0A7J5GPX8-F1
#
_cell.length_a   1.000
_cell.length_b   1.000
_cell.length_c   1.000
_cell.angle_alpha   90.00
_cell.angle_beta   90.00
_cell.angle_gamma   90.00
#
_symmetry.space_group_name_H-M   'P 1'
#
loop_
_entity.id
_entity.type
_entity.pdbx_description
1 polymer ?
#
loop_
_entity_poly.entity_id
_entity_poly.type
_entity_poly.pdbx_seq_one_letter_code
_entity_poly.pdbx_strand_id
1 'polypeptide(L)'
;KTSDKGDDDYVGMRAGLSYGNDITGPTFSRINVGEMDRTLWMSAAETAFNKAEAAMLGWDVKGETVKDLYESAIRLSFAQWGVSDGIDQYLNDESSTQADYVDPNENKGNESAISSITIKWKDDAGEEEKLERLITQKWIAMWPLGQEAWSEYRRTGYPRFFPLLNGNVTNLPSANRIPFPPSEYIRNAANVNAAVSKLGGADNYQTKVWWQRRDK
;
A
#
# COMPACT_ATOMS: atom_id res chain seq x y z
N LYS A 1 18.02 6.18 12.47
CA LYS A 1 17.98 5.31 13.67
C LYS A 1 16.83 5.77 14.54
N THR A 2 15.92 4.88 14.89
CA THR A 2 14.77 5.19 15.76
C THR A 2 14.80 4.19 16.91
N SER A 3 14.97 4.73 18.12
CA SER A 3 15.20 4.08 19.42
C SER A 3 16.67 3.75 19.74
N ASP A 4 17.11 4.24 20.92
CA ASP A 4 18.37 3.89 21.59
C ASP A 4 18.22 2.61 22.45
N LYS A 5 17.21 1.78 22.17
CA LYS A 5 17.14 0.41 22.71
C LYS A 5 17.71 -0.53 21.65
N GLY A 6 18.79 -1.20 22.02
CA GLY A 6 19.65 -2.00 21.13
C GLY A 6 19.05 -3.29 20.60
N ASP A 7 17.81 -3.28 20.12
CA ASP A 7 17.23 -4.34 19.31
C ASP A 7 16.90 -3.76 17.92
N ASP A 8 17.38 -4.41 16.85
CA ASP A 8 17.33 -3.99 15.45
C ASP A 8 15.92 -4.01 14.82
N ASP A 9 14.85 -3.93 15.62
CA ASP A 9 13.48 -4.17 15.17
C ASP A 9 12.78 -2.89 14.68
N TYR A 10 12.33 -2.91 13.42
CA TYR A 10 11.38 -1.92 12.89
C TYR A 10 9.96 -2.30 13.29
N VAL A 11 9.31 -1.45 14.08
CA VAL A 11 7.98 -1.73 14.64
C VAL A 11 6.97 -0.74 14.11
N GLY A 12 6.06 -1.22 13.25
CA GLY A 12 4.92 -0.46 12.76
C GLY A 12 3.80 -0.36 13.79
N MET A 13 2.85 0.55 13.58
CA MET A 13 1.63 0.65 14.37
C MET A 13 0.42 0.26 13.51
N ARG A 14 -0.36 -0.73 13.96
CA ARG A 14 -1.58 -1.17 13.26
C ARG A 14 -2.62 -0.04 13.20
N ALA A 15 -3.31 0.09 12.07
CA ALA A 15 -4.34 1.10 11.88
C ALA A 15 -5.53 0.92 12.84
N GLY A 16 -6.01 2.02 13.43
CA GLY A 16 -7.11 2.03 14.41
C GLY A 16 -6.69 1.73 15.86
N LEU A 17 -5.40 1.47 16.09
CA LEU A 17 -4.82 1.34 17.42
C LEU A 17 -4.67 2.73 18.06
N SER A 18 -5.08 2.87 19.32
CA SER A 18 -4.94 4.11 20.08
C SER A 18 -4.57 3.78 21.53
N TYR A 19 -3.54 4.46 22.04
CA TYR A 19 -3.11 4.37 23.44
C TYR A 19 -3.51 5.62 24.25
N GLY A 20 -4.44 6.43 23.75
CA GLY A 20 -4.79 7.71 24.38
C GLY A 20 -3.58 8.64 24.51
N ASN A 21 -3.43 9.29 25.67
CA ASN A 21 -2.27 10.13 26.00
C ASN A 21 -1.03 9.30 26.44
N ASP A 22 -1.17 7.99 26.56
CA ASP A 22 -0.11 7.06 26.97
C ASP A 22 0.69 6.58 25.75
N ILE A 23 1.22 7.55 25.00
CA ILE A 23 2.24 7.34 23.96
C ILE A 23 3.62 7.19 24.61
N THR A 24 3.70 6.44 25.71
CA THR A 24 4.91 6.24 26.52
C THR A 24 6.05 5.71 25.66
N GLY A 25 6.94 6.63 25.27
CA GLY A 25 8.29 6.29 24.83
C GLY A 25 8.38 5.47 23.53
N PRO A 26 9.59 5.04 23.15
CA PRO A 26 10.01 4.83 21.77
C PRO A 26 9.66 3.46 21.17
N THR A 27 8.46 2.93 21.44
CA THR A 27 8.12 1.54 21.05
C THR A 27 7.86 1.37 19.55
N PHE A 28 7.35 2.40 18.87
CA PHE A 28 7.07 2.35 17.43
C PHE A 28 8.11 3.13 16.64
N SER A 29 8.48 2.61 15.46
CA SER A 29 9.36 3.28 14.51
C SER A 29 8.72 4.58 14.03
N ARG A 30 9.57 5.61 13.87
CA ARG A 30 9.18 6.91 13.34
C ARG A 30 9.79 7.09 11.97
N ILE A 31 9.08 7.83 11.12
CA ILE A 31 9.67 8.25 9.85
C ILE A 31 10.86 9.16 10.16
N ASN A 32 12.04 8.78 9.69
CA ASN A 32 13.25 9.57 9.82
C ASN A 32 13.45 10.39 8.54
N VAL A 33 12.89 11.60 8.51
CA VAL A 33 13.02 12.56 7.41
C VAL A 33 13.57 13.89 7.91
N GLY A 34 14.56 14.43 7.20
CA GLY A 34 15.13 15.75 7.41
C GLY A 34 14.62 16.79 6.42
N GLU A 35 14.89 18.07 6.70
CA GLU A 35 14.46 19.20 5.86
C GLU A 35 15.02 19.14 4.42
N MET A 36 16.20 18.52 4.26
CA MET A 36 16.88 18.40 2.96
C MET A 36 16.52 17.11 2.21
N ASP A 37 15.72 16.23 2.81
CA ASP A 37 15.32 14.98 2.15
C ASP A 37 14.37 15.27 0.99
N ARG A 38 14.63 14.62 -0.14
CA ARG A 38 13.84 14.82 -1.35
C ARG A 38 12.48 14.15 -1.19
N THR A 39 11.45 14.86 -1.62
CA THR A 39 10.11 14.28 -1.74
C THR A 39 10.01 13.48 -3.04
N LEU A 40 9.67 12.20 -2.93
CA LEU A 40 9.38 11.37 -4.10
C LEU A 40 8.01 11.75 -4.65
N TRP A 41 7.87 11.82 -5.98
CA TRP A 41 6.57 11.96 -6.67
C TRP A 41 6.21 10.70 -7.46
N MET A 42 7.20 10.10 -8.12
CA MET A 42 7.08 8.84 -8.86
C MET A 42 8.47 8.18 -8.91
N SER A 43 8.54 6.85 -8.82
CA SER A 43 9.81 6.12 -8.92
C SER A 43 9.99 5.37 -10.23
N ALA A 44 11.24 5.04 -10.56
CA ALA A 44 11.55 4.14 -11.67
C ALA A 44 10.97 2.73 -11.43
N ALA A 45 11.01 2.26 -10.18
CA ALA A 45 10.41 0.98 -9.78
C ALA A 45 8.90 0.96 -10.04
N GLU A 46 8.18 2.02 -9.66
CA GLU A 46 6.75 2.15 -9.92
C GLU A 46 6.43 2.08 -11.42
N THR A 47 7.22 2.76 -12.25
CA THR A 47 7.06 2.73 -13.71
C THR A 47 7.26 1.31 -14.26
N ALA A 48 8.26 0.59 -13.77
CA ALA A 48 8.51 -0.80 -14.18
C ALA A 48 7.36 -1.74 -13.73
N PHE A 49 6.81 -1.56 -12.53
CA PHE A 49 5.61 -2.30 -12.10
C PHE A 49 4.37 -1.96 -12.95
N ASN A 50 4.19 -0.69 -13.34
CA ASN A 50 3.10 -0.30 -14.26
C ASN A 50 3.24 -1.01 -15.61
N LYS A 51 4.46 -1.14 -16.13
CA LYS A 51 4.73 -1.94 -17.34
C LYS A 51 4.46 -3.42 -17.10
N ALA A 52 4.86 -3.98 -15.96
CA ALA A 52 4.60 -5.38 -15.63
C ALA A 52 3.09 -5.68 -15.61
N GLU A 53 2.29 -4.81 -15.00
CA GLU A 53 0.84 -4.94 -14.99
C GLU A 53 0.24 -4.76 -16.41
N ALA A 54 0.75 -3.79 -17.20
CA ALA A 54 0.34 -3.63 -18.59
C ALA A 54 0.61 -4.90 -19.42
N ALA A 55 1.75 -5.56 -19.21
CA ALA A 55 2.07 -6.83 -19.83
C ALA A 55 1.13 -7.95 -19.39
N MET A 56 0.74 -8.00 -18.11
CA MET A 56 -0.30 -8.93 -17.62
C MET A 56 -1.66 -8.71 -18.29
N LEU A 57 -1.99 -7.46 -18.58
CA LEU A 57 -3.21 -7.06 -19.31
C LEU A 57 -3.12 -7.30 -20.83
N GLY A 58 -2.00 -7.84 -21.33
CA GLY A 58 -1.77 -8.13 -22.74
C GLY A 58 -1.42 -6.92 -23.59
N TRP A 59 -0.99 -5.81 -22.99
CA TRP A 59 -0.55 -4.62 -23.73
C TRP A 59 0.86 -4.81 -24.26
N ASP A 60 1.16 -4.17 -25.40
CA ASP A 60 2.51 -4.22 -25.96
C ASP A 60 3.50 -3.42 -25.11
N VAL A 61 4.39 -4.15 -24.45
CA VAL A 61 5.51 -3.62 -23.66
C VAL A 61 6.85 -3.84 -24.36
N LYS A 62 6.87 -3.79 -25.70
CA LYS A 62 8.06 -3.97 -26.54
C LYS A 62 8.74 -5.33 -26.36
N GLY A 63 7.94 -6.36 -26.13
CA GLY A 63 8.41 -7.75 -26.01
C GLY A 63 9.03 -8.12 -24.65
N GLU A 64 8.99 -7.23 -23.65
CA GLU A 64 9.41 -7.56 -22.28
C GLU A 64 8.38 -8.50 -21.62
N THR A 65 8.86 -9.45 -20.81
CA THR A 65 7.96 -10.35 -20.08
C THR A 65 7.52 -9.74 -18.75
N VAL A 66 6.38 -10.18 -18.21
CA VAL A 66 5.89 -9.75 -16.89
C VAL A 66 6.95 -10.03 -15.81
N LYS A 67 7.56 -11.23 -15.86
CA LYS A 67 8.60 -11.65 -14.92
C LYS A 67 9.79 -10.70 -14.95
N ASP A 68 10.34 -10.41 -16.12
CA ASP A 68 11.52 -9.55 -16.26
C ASP A 68 11.24 -8.13 -15.74
N LEU A 69 10.05 -7.59 -16.04
CA LEU A 69 9.61 -6.27 -15.57
C LEU A 69 9.42 -6.25 -14.05
N TYR A 70 8.80 -7.28 -13.48
CA TYR A 70 8.62 -7.44 -12.04
C TYR A 70 9.95 -7.51 -11.29
N GLU A 71 10.87 -8.37 -11.75
CA GLU A 71 12.20 -8.52 -11.13
C GLU A 71 13.04 -7.24 -11.30
N SER A 72 12.98 -6.60 -12.47
CA SER A 72 13.64 -5.31 -12.73
C SER A 72 13.11 -4.20 -11.81
N ALA A 73 11.80 -4.15 -11.58
CA ALA A 73 11.19 -3.17 -10.68
C ALA A 73 11.68 -3.32 -9.24
N ILE A 74 11.81 -4.56 -8.74
CA ILE A 74 12.37 -4.83 -7.41
C ILE A 74 13.84 -4.41 -7.35
N ARG A 75 14.65 -4.72 -8.38
CA ARG A 75 16.06 -4.29 -8.46
C ARG A 75 16.17 -2.75 -8.45
N LEU A 76 15.30 -2.05 -9.16
CA LEU A 76 15.24 -0.58 -9.15
C LEU A 76 14.90 -0.02 -7.76
N SER A 77 13.98 -0.68 -7.03
CA SER A 77 13.65 -0.32 -5.65
C SER A 77 14.85 -0.49 -4.70
N PHE A 78 15.52 -1.64 -4.76
CA PHE A 78 16.73 -1.90 -3.97
C PHE A 78 17.82 -0.86 -4.25
N ALA A 79 18.07 -0.55 -5.52
CA ALA A 79 19.03 0.46 -5.93
C ALA A 79 18.64 1.87 -5.44
N GLN A 80 17.36 2.24 -5.50
CA GLN A 80 16.87 3.52 -4.98
C GLN A 80 17.19 3.71 -3.50
N TRP A 81 17.11 2.63 -2.71
CA TRP A 81 17.37 2.65 -1.27
C TRP A 81 18.81 2.30 -0.88
N GLY A 82 19.72 2.15 -1.87
CA GLY A 82 21.12 1.86 -1.62
C GLY A 82 21.39 0.46 -1.05
N VAL A 83 20.46 -0.48 -1.24
CA VAL A 83 20.62 -1.87 -0.80
C VAL A 83 21.37 -2.63 -1.91
N SER A 84 22.65 -2.93 -1.68
CA SER A 84 23.52 -3.57 -2.67
C SER A 84 23.50 -5.10 -2.62
N ASP A 85 23.08 -5.69 -1.51
CA ASP A 85 23.25 -7.11 -1.22
C ASP A 85 21.89 -7.81 -1.06
N GLY A 86 21.88 -9.15 -1.22
CA GLY A 86 20.69 -9.98 -0.93
C GLY A 86 19.56 -9.94 -1.96
N ILE A 87 19.65 -9.13 -3.01
CA ILE A 87 18.60 -9.00 -4.04
C ILE A 87 18.27 -10.33 -4.73
N ASP A 88 19.27 -11.14 -5.07
CA ASP A 88 19.03 -12.42 -5.74
C ASP A 88 18.39 -13.43 -4.78
N GLN A 89 18.73 -13.39 -3.49
CA GLN A 89 18.05 -14.19 -2.47
C GLN A 89 16.59 -13.75 -2.32
N TYR A 90 16.35 -12.44 -2.27
CA TYR A 90 15.00 -11.86 -2.17
C TYR A 90 14.13 -12.28 -3.35
N LEU A 91 14.62 -12.15 -4.58
CA LEU A 91 13.90 -12.51 -5.80
C LEU A 91 13.60 -14.01 -5.92
N ASN A 92 14.42 -14.86 -5.31
CA ASN A 92 14.24 -16.31 -5.33
C ASN A 92 13.50 -16.85 -4.10
N ASP A 93 13.02 -15.99 -3.20
CA ASP A 93 12.32 -16.42 -1.99
C ASP A 93 10.88 -16.90 -2.30
N GLU A 94 10.66 -18.20 -2.10
CA GLU A 94 9.38 -18.88 -2.30
C GLU A 94 8.65 -19.20 -0.99
N SER A 95 9.19 -18.77 0.15
CA SER A 95 8.78 -19.24 1.48
C SER A 95 8.32 -18.12 2.40
N SER A 96 8.96 -16.94 2.34
CA SER A 96 8.59 -15.82 3.19
C SER A 96 7.24 -15.26 2.78
N THR A 97 6.39 -15.02 3.78
CA THR A 97 5.04 -14.45 3.63
C THR A 97 4.87 -13.30 4.62
N GLN A 98 3.70 -12.65 4.64
CA GLN A 98 3.41 -11.63 5.65
C GLN A 98 3.58 -12.23 7.05
N ALA A 99 4.32 -11.54 7.93
CA ALA A 99 4.45 -11.95 9.32
C ALA A 99 3.21 -11.58 10.13
N ASP A 100 2.96 -12.30 11.23
CA ASP A 100 2.01 -11.88 12.25
C ASP A 100 2.41 -10.51 12.82
N TYR A 101 1.43 -9.66 13.10
CA TYR A 101 1.65 -8.42 13.81
C TYR A 101 1.60 -8.68 15.32
N VAL A 102 2.74 -8.53 15.98
CA VAL A 102 2.84 -8.54 17.44
C VAL A 102 2.96 -7.11 17.93
N ASP A 103 1.95 -6.66 18.66
CA ASP A 103 1.93 -5.33 19.27
C ASP A 103 2.96 -5.30 20.41
N PRO A 104 3.99 -4.44 20.31
CA PRO A 104 5.03 -4.35 21.33
C PRO A 104 4.52 -3.74 22.64
N ASN A 105 3.31 -3.18 22.66
CA ASN A 105 2.68 -2.56 23.82
C ASN A 105 1.45 -3.36 24.28
N GLU A 106 1.70 -4.33 25.16
CA GLU A 106 0.67 -5.13 25.84
C GLU A 106 -0.18 -6.05 24.93
N ASN A 107 0.30 -6.37 23.72
CA ASN A 107 -0.38 -7.28 22.78
C ASN A 107 -1.82 -6.86 22.39
N LYS A 108 -2.20 -5.61 22.62
CA LYS A 108 -3.58 -5.11 22.42
C LYS A 108 -4.00 -5.14 20.95
N GLY A 109 -3.04 -4.94 20.05
CA GLY A 109 -3.26 -4.88 18.61
C GLY A 109 -2.94 -6.13 17.81
N ASN A 110 -2.58 -7.26 18.44
CA ASN A 110 -2.08 -8.45 17.74
C ASN A 110 -3.00 -8.88 16.60
N GLU A 111 -2.41 -9.34 15.49
CA GLU A 111 -3.14 -9.86 14.34
C GLU A 111 -2.32 -10.92 13.62
N SER A 112 -3.00 -11.97 13.17
CA SER A 112 -2.35 -12.98 12.34
C SER A 112 -2.19 -12.50 10.91
N ALA A 113 -1.15 -12.98 10.23
CA ALA A 113 -0.93 -12.75 8.81
C ALA A 113 -2.18 -13.05 7.98
N ILE A 114 -2.46 -12.21 6.98
CA ILE A 114 -3.66 -12.28 6.13
C ILE A 114 -3.33 -12.68 4.70
N SER A 115 -2.13 -12.31 4.23
CA SER A 115 -1.62 -12.75 2.94
C SER A 115 -0.56 -13.82 3.11
N SER A 116 -0.71 -14.89 2.33
CA SER A 116 0.30 -15.93 2.13
C SER A 116 1.11 -15.72 0.85
N ILE A 117 1.05 -14.53 0.22
CA ILE A 117 1.77 -14.26 -1.02
C ILE A 117 3.27 -14.25 -0.78
N THR A 118 4.01 -14.93 -1.67
CA THR A 118 5.48 -15.03 -1.62
C THR A 118 6.12 -14.14 -2.68
N ILE A 119 7.44 -13.91 -2.58
CA ILE A 119 8.16 -12.91 -3.39
C ILE A 119 8.46 -13.41 -4.79
N LYS A 120 8.97 -14.64 -4.95
CA LYS A 120 9.38 -15.14 -6.26
C LYS A 120 8.22 -15.15 -7.25
N TRP A 121 8.48 -14.63 -8.45
CA TRP A 121 7.51 -14.66 -9.54
C TRP A 121 7.19 -16.08 -9.99
N LYS A 122 5.91 -16.34 -10.27
CA LYS A 122 5.39 -17.64 -10.73
C LYS A 122 4.53 -17.46 -11.98
N ASP A 123 5.04 -17.87 -13.13
CA ASP A 123 4.35 -17.73 -14.42
C ASP A 123 3.13 -18.64 -14.56
N ASP A 124 3.05 -19.72 -13.78
CA ASP A 124 1.93 -20.65 -13.73
C ASP A 124 0.85 -20.28 -12.70
N ALA A 125 1.08 -19.25 -11.88
CA ALA A 125 0.10 -18.77 -10.91
C ALA A 125 -1.14 -18.15 -11.58
N GLY A 126 -2.27 -18.19 -10.85
CA GLY A 126 -3.52 -17.56 -11.27
C GLY A 126 -3.41 -16.03 -11.35
N GLU A 127 -4.31 -15.39 -12.09
CA GLU A 127 -4.29 -13.94 -12.34
C GLU A 127 -4.30 -13.12 -11.04
N GLU A 128 -5.18 -13.46 -10.09
CA GLU A 128 -5.25 -12.78 -8.79
C GLU A 128 -3.97 -12.94 -7.96
N GLU A 129 -3.35 -14.12 -7.98
CA GLU A 129 -2.12 -14.35 -7.24
C GLU A 129 -0.95 -13.57 -7.86
N LYS A 130 -0.88 -13.51 -9.19
CA LYS A 130 0.10 -12.67 -9.91
C LYS A 130 -0.11 -11.19 -9.60
N LEU A 131 -1.36 -10.73 -9.59
CA LEU A 131 -1.70 -9.34 -9.29
C LEU A 131 -1.39 -8.98 -7.82
N GLU A 132 -1.74 -9.86 -6.87
CA GLU A 132 -1.41 -9.71 -5.45
C GLU A 132 0.10 -9.57 -5.26
N ARG A 133 0.89 -10.44 -5.90
CA ARG A 133 2.36 -10.42 -5.84
C ARG A 133 2.93 -9.13 -6.40
N LEU A 134 2.48 -8.73 -7.59
CA LEU A 134 2.93 -7.51 -8.28
C LEU A 134 2.62 -6.26 -7.46
N ILE A 135 1.37 -6.08 -7.04
CA ILE A 135 0.92 -4.86 -6.35
C ILE A 135 1.50 -4.79 -4.94
N THR A 136 1.71 -5.92 -4.27
CA THR A 136 2.39 -5.95 -2.96
C THR A 136 3.82 -5.44 -3.07
N GLN A 137 4.58 -5.88 -4.07
CA GLN A 137 5.94 -5.36 -4.30
C GLN A 137 5.96 -3.91 -4.77
N LYS A 138 5.00 -3.51 -5.61
CA LYS A 138 4.82 -2.11 -5.99
C LYS A 138 4.57 -1.24 -4.76
N TRP A 139 3.69 -1.67 -3.85
CA TRP A 139 3.41 -0.96 -2.61
C TRP A 139 4.66 -0.77 -1.74
N ILE A 140 5.51 -1.80 -1.61
CA ILE A 140 6.80 -1.69 -0.89
C ILE A 140 7.71 -0.66 -1.58
N ALA A 141 7.85 -0.74 -2.91
CA ALA A 141 8.72 0.15 -3.68
C ALA A 141 8.26 1.61 -3.75
N MET A 142 6.97 1.87 -3.50
CA MET A 142 6.38 3.21 -3.54
C MET A 142 6.53 3.98 -2.23
N TRP A 143 7.06 3.41 -1.15
CA TRP A 143 7.26 4.17 0.09
C TRP A 143 8.03 5.49 -0.19
N PRO A 144 7.60 6.66 0.31
CA PRO A 144 6.46 6.94 1.19
C PRO A 144 5.18 7.49 0.50
N LEU A 145 4.93 7.17 -0.77
CA LEU A 145 3.79 7.66 -1.57
C LEU A 145 2.43 7.09 -1.13
N GLY A 146 1.95 7.49 0.05
CA GLY A 146 0.72 6.97 0.65
C GLY A 146 -0.55 7.21 -0.19
N GLN A 147 -0.63 8.32 -0.91
CA GLN A 147 -1.78 8.63 -1.77
C GLN A 147 -1.86 7.69 -2.99
N GLU A 148 -0.71 7.35 -3.57
CA GLU A 148 -0.64 6.39 -4.69
C GLU A 148 -0.92 4.97 -4.19
N ALA A 149 -0.30 4.57 -3.08
CA ALA A 149 -0.59 3.31 -2.39
C ALA A 149 -2.09 3.13 -2.07
N TRP A 150 -2.75 4.17 -1.56
CA TRP A 150 -4.19 4.15 -1.29
C TRP A 150 -5.03 4.05 -2.58
N SER A 151 -4.57 4.65 -3.68
CA SER A 151 -5.24 4.56 -4.97
C SER A 151 -5.14 3.15 -5.54
N GLU A 152 -3.95 2.55 -5.50
CA GLU A 152 -3.71 1.17 -5.95
C GLU A 152 -4.48 0.14 -5.13
N TYR A 153 -4.49 0.27 -3.80
CA TYR A 153 -5.29 -0.60 -2.94
C TYR A 153 -6.80 -0.48 -3.22
N ARG A 154 -7.28 0.72 -3.51
CA ARG A 154 -8.68 0.92 -3.90
C ARG A 154 -9.00 0.33 -5.27
N ARG A 155 -8.03 0.30 -6.19
CA ARG A 155 -8.20 -0.17 -7.56
C ARG A 155 -8.16 -1.70 -7.65
N THR A 156 -7.24 -2.30 -6.90
CA THR A 156 -6.89 -3.72 -7.02
C THR A 156 -7.33 -4.55 -5.82
N GLY A 157 -7.44 -3.95 -4.63
CA GLY A 157 -7.63 -4.66 -3.35
C GLY A 157 -6.32 -5.07 -2.67
N TYR A 158 -5.17 -4.80 -3.28
CA TYR A 158 -3.85 -5.23 -2.80
C TYR A 158 -2.93 -4.07 -2.40
N PRO A 159 -1.98 -4.28 -1.47
CA PRO A 159 -1.77 -5.50 -0.68
C PRO A 159 -2.91 -5.73 0.33
N ARG A 160 -2.96 -6.93 0.92
CA ARG A 160 -3.91 -7.23 2.00
C ARG A 160 -3.43 -6.56 3.30
N PHE A 161 -4.16 -5.55 3.74
CA PHE A 161 -3.91 -4.89 5.02
C PHE A 161 -4.61 -5.63 6.17
N PHE A 162 -4.00 -5.58 7.36
CA PHE A 162 -4.67 -5.98 8.60
C PHE A 162 -5.99 -5.20 8.77
N PRO A 163 -7.06 -5.85 9.26
CA PRO A 163 -8.32 -5.16 9.52
C PRO A 163 -8.10 -4.10 10.59
N LEU A 164 -8.97 -3.08 10.59
CA LEU A 164 -8.98 -2.06 11.63
C LEU A 164 -9.37 -2.70 12.97
N LEU A 165 -8.54 -2.54 14.00
CA LEU A 165 -8.72 -3.21 15.30
C LEU A 165 -10.10 -2.91 15.93
N ASN A 166 -10.55 -1.66 15.84
CA ASN A 166 -11.83 -1.21 16.41
C ASN A 166 -12.89 -0.95 15.33
N GLY A 167 -12.70 -1.51 14.12
CA GLY A 167 -13.51 -1.19 12.95
C GLY A 167 -13.45 0.29 12.55
N ASN A 168 -14.41 0.72 11.74
CA ASN A 168 -14.69 2.14 11.54
C ASN A 168 -16.20 2.35 11.42
N VAL A 169 -16.65 3.62 11.51
CA VAL A 169 -18.07 4.02 11.42
C VAL A 169 -18.74 3.52 10.13
N THR A 170 -17.95 3.18 9.11
CA THR A 170 -18.43 2.77 7.79
C THR A 170 -18.29 1.27 7.50
N ASN A 171 -17.74 0.47 8.42
CA ASN A 171 -17.31 -0.92 8.19
C ASN A 171 -16.48 -1.14 6.90
N LEU A 172 -15.73 -0.13 6.47
CA LEU A 172 -14.87 -0.21 5.29
C LEU A 172 -13.44 -0.59 5.71
N PRO A 173 -12.74 -1.46 4.98
CA PRO A 173 -11.32 -1.71 5.24
C PRO A 173 -10.45 -0.47 4.94
N SER A 174 -10.89 0.39 4.02
CA SER A 174 -10.34 1.73 3.77
C SER A 174 -11.42 2.61 3.16
N ALA A 175 -11.34 3.92 3.37
CA ALA A 175 -12.22 4.88 2.71
C ALA A 175 -12.10 4.75 1.18
N ASN A 176 -13.21 4.82 0.44
CA ASN A 176 -13.18 4.80 -1.03
C ASN A 176 -12.87 6.17 -1.64
N ARG A 177 -13.14 7.24 -0.90
CA ARG A 177 -12.89 8.65 -1.26
C ARG A 177 -12.98 9.54 -0.03
N ILE A 178 -12.59 10.81 -0.17
CA ILE A 178 -12.89 11.86 0.80
C ILE A 178 -14.16 12.60 0.31
N PRO A 179 -15.16 12.85 1.17
CA PRO A 179 -16.34 13.65 0.83
C PRO A 179 -15.99 15.07 0.37
N PHE A 180 -16.89 15.73 -0.37
CA PHE A 180 -16.65 17.14 -0.70
C PHE A 180 -16.57 17.97 0.58
N PRO A 181 -15.69 18.97 0.63
CA PRO A 181 -15.54 19.78 1.84
C PRO A 181 -16.82 20.59 2.09
N PRO A 182 -17.24 20.78 3.36
CA PRO A 182 -18.46 21.52 3.69
C PRO A 182 -18.54 22.92 3.08
N SER A 183 -17.40 23.57 2.84
CA SER A 183 -17.32 24.89 2.20
C SER A 183 -17.89 24.92 0.78
N GLU A 184 -17.82 23.82 0.02
CA GLU A 184 -18.38 23.75 -1.33
C GLU A 184 -19.91 23.82 -1.31
N TYR A 185 -20.55 23.24 -0.29
CA TYR A 185 -22.00 23.33 -0.10
C TYR A 185 -22.48 24.74 0.28
N ILE A 186 -21.59 25.56 0.85
CA ILE A 186 -21.89 26.95 1.23
C ILE A 186 -21.61 27.91 0.08
N ARG A 187 -20.46 27.75 -0.59
CA ARG A 187 -19.93 28.73 -1.55
C ARG A 187 -20.17 28.36 -3.01
N ASN A 188 -20.52 27.10 -3.29
CA ASN A 188 -20.57 26.53 -4.64
C ASN A 188 -21.70 25.49 -4.80
N ALA A 189 -22.81 25.69 -4.07
CA ALA A 189 -23.87 24.69 -3.88
C ALA A 189 -24.39 24.06 -5.18
N ALA A 190 -24.61 24.86 -6.23
CA ALA A 190 -25.11 24.38 -7.51
C ALA A 190 -24.15 23.38 -8.16
N ASN A 191 -22.85 23.66 -8.14
CA ASN A 191 -21.84 22.81 -8.78
C ASN A 191 -21.54 21.55 -7.97
N VAL A 192 -21.47 21.64 -6.63
CA VAL A 192 -21.27 20.44 -5.80
C VAL A 192 -22.47 19.50 -5.91
N ASN A 193 -23.70 20.00 -5.91
CA ASN A 193 -24.89 19.14 -6.11
C ASN A 193 -24.90 18.49 -7.49
N ALA A 194 -24.50 19.21 -8.54
CA ALA A 194 -24.32 18.64 -9.87
C ALA A 194 -23.22 17.56 -9.88
N ALA A 195 -22.11 17.76 -9.18
CA ALA A 195 -21.04 16.76 -9.07
C ALA A 195 -21.48 15.51 -8.28
N VAL A 196 -22.21 15.68 -7.17
CA VAL A 196 -22.74 14.57 -6.35
C VAL A 196 -23.64 13.67 -7.18
N SER A 197 -24.49 14.24 -8.05
CA SER A 197 -25.33 13.43 -8.96
C SER A 197 -24.53 12.55 -9.93
N LYS A 198 -23.25 12.85 -10.17
CA LYS A 198 -22.34 12.07 -11.03
C LYS A 198 -21.51 11.04 -10.27
N LEU A 199 -21.52 11.03 -8.94
CA LEU A 199 -20.77 10.07 -8.14
C LEU A 199 -21.33 8.64 -8.25
N GLY A 200 -22.62 8.50 -8.57
CA GLY A 200 -23.30 7.19 -8.56
C GLY A 200 -23.60 6.66 -7.15
N GLY A 201 -23.55 7.53 -6.14
CA GLY A 201 -23.80 7.22 -4.74
C GLY A 201 -23.81 8.49 -3.87
N ALA A 202 -23.99 8.33 -2.56
CA ALA A 202 -24.00 9.45 -1.62
C ALA A 202 -22.61 10.11 -1.50
N ASP A 203 -22.56 11.40 -1.14
CA ASP A 203 -21.30 12.09 -0.83
C ASP A 203 -20.77 11.67 0.56
N ASN A 204 -20.21 10.46 0.64
CA ASN A 204 -19.61 9.91 1.84
C ASN A 204 -18.36 9.07 1.49
N TYR A 205 -17.77 8.43 2.50
CA TYR A 205 -16.59 7.58 2.34
C TYR A 205 -16.85 6.23 1.65
N GLN A 206 -18.11 5.80 1.52
CA GLN A 206 -18.49 4.49 0.96
C GLN A 206 -18.57 4.51 -0.57
N THR A 207 -18.93 5.62 -1.18
CA THR A 207 -19.10 5.70 -2.64
C THR A 207 -17.76 5.51 -3.36
N LYS A 208 -17.69 4.48 -4.21
CA LYS A 208 -16.54 4.19 -5.08
C LYS A 208 -16.34 5.31 -6.10
N VAL A 209 -15.08 5.60 -6.45
CA VAL A 209 -14.78 6.53 -7.57
C VAL A 209 -14.73 5.79 -8.91
N TRP A 210 -14.78 6.52 -10.02
CA TRP A 210 -15.05 5.95 -11.35
C TRP A 210 -14.09 4.85 -11.83
N TRP A 211 -12.86 4.80 -11.33
CA TRP A 211 -11.86 3.78 -11.70
C TRP A 211 -11.85 2.55 -10.78
N GLN A 212 -12.59 2.57 -9.67
CA GLN A 212 -12.74 1.42 -8.76
C GLN A 212 -13.77 0.44 -9.34
N ARG A 213 -13.36 -0.29 -10.37
CA ARG A 213 -14.23 -1.21 -11.13
C ARG A 213 -14.26 -2.64 -10.60
N ARG A 214 -13.29 -3.01 -9.77
CA ARG A 214 -13.24 -4.33 -9.14
C ARG A 214 -14.15 -4.36 -7.91
N ASP A 215 -14.84 -5.47 -7.74
CA ASP A 215 -15.50 -5.78 -6.48
C ASP A 215 -14.46 -6.39 -5.53
N LYS A 216 -14.44 -5.86 -4.31
CA LYS A 216 -13.51 -6.23 -3.26
C LYS A 216 -14.17 -7.21 -2.31
#